data_AF-A0A432FW62-F1
#
_entry.id   AF-A0A432FW62-F1
#
_cell.length_a   1.000
_cell.length_b   1.000
_cell.length_c   1.000
_cell.angle_alpha   90.00
_cell.angle_beta   90.00
_cell.angle_gamma   90.00
#
_symmetry.space_group_name_H-M   'P 1'
#
loop_
_entity.id
_entity.type
_entity.pdbx_description
1 polymer ?
#
loop_
_entity_poly.entity_id
_entity_poly.type
_entity_poly.pdbx_seq_one_letter_code
_entity_poly.pdbx_strand_id
1 'polypeptide(L)' 'MRPPFETITPGEYLGPQYSVAAVGNAITELLGVVVKRVPDAEAYEKAEPELVEKLLEVRRRLIWADLGEGIATPHWGAE' A
#
# COMPACT_ATOMS: atom_id res chain seq x y z
N MET A 1 -9.87 29.01 -0.20
CA MET A 1 -8.74 28.70 0.70
C MET A 1 -9.32 27.92 1.86
N ARG A 2 -9.11 26.60 1.93
CA ARG A 2 -9.63 25.77 3.04
C ARG A 2 -8.58 25.70 4.16
N PRO A 3 -8.98 25.74 5.44
CA PRO A 3 -8.05 25.71 6.57
C PRO A 3 -7.42 24.32 6.76
N PRO A 4 -6.23 24.22 7.40
CA PRO A 4 -5.40 23.02 7.35
C PRO A 4 -5.79 21.88 8.31
N PHE A 5 -6.76 22.06 9.21
CA PHE A 5 -7.15 21.01 10.17
C PHE A 5 -8.64 21.15 10.55
N GLU A 6 -9.54 20.60 9.74
CA GLU A 6 -10.91 20.32 10.19
C GLU A 6 -10.86 19.07 11.07
N THR A 7 -11.15 19.24 12.36
CA THR A 7 -11.36 18.16 13.32
C THR A 7 -12.45 17.23 12.81
N ILE A 8 -12.09 15.98 12.55
CA ILE A 8 -13.01 14.94 12.08
C ILE A 8 -14.09 14.71 13.15
N THR A 9 -15.35 14.99 12.82
CA THR A 9 -16.47 14.65 13.69
C THR A 9 -16.74 13.13 13.63
N PRO A 10 -16.90 12.43 14.77
CA PRO A 10 -17.26 11.02 14.77
C PRO A 10 -18.60 10.81 14.06
N GLY A 11 -18.59 10.15 12.90
CA GLY A 11 -19.79 9.90 12.09
C GLY A 11 -19.70 10.38 10.64
N GLU A 12 -18.66 11.10 10.24
CA GLU A 12 -18.42 11.41 8.82
C GLU A 12 -17.94 10.13 8.10
N TYR A 13 -18.86 9.47 7.41
CA TYR A 13 -18.55 8.31 6.57
C TYR A 13 -17.82 8.79 5.32
N LEU A 14 -16.51 8.89 5.44
CA LEU A 14 -15.64 9.17 4.33
C LEU A 14 -15.63 7.94 3.44
N GLY A 15 -16.15 8.08 2.22
CA GLY A 15 -16.31 7.00 1.26
C GLY A 15 -15.00 6.24 0.94
N PRO A 16 -15.01 5.29 -0.01
CA PRO A 16 -13.93 4.33 -0.25
C PRO A 16 -12.54 4.95 -0.55
N GLN A 17 -12.43 6.27 -0.69
CA GLN A 17 -11.17 6.99 -0.87
C GLN A 17 -10.34 7.09 0.42
N TYR A 18 -10.95 7.06 1.61
CA TYR A 18 -10.20 7.06 2.87
C TYR A 18 -9.60 5.68 3.18
N SER A 19 -10.21 4.58 2.74
CA SER A 19 -9.63 3.25 2.93
C SER A 19 -8.34 3.08 2.12
N VAL A 20 -8.25 3.64 0.91
CA VAL A 20 -7.04 3.52 0.08
C VAL A 20 -5.86 4.29 0.68
N ALA A 21 -6.11 5.48 1.24
CA ALA A 21 -5.09 6.28 1.92
C ALA A 21 -4.64 5.62 3.23
N ALA A 22 -5.59 5.05 3.99
CA ALA A 22 -5.29 4.33 5.23
C ALA A 22 -4.50 3.03 4.99
N VAL A 23 -4.83 2.26 3.96
CA VAL A 23 -4.09 1.05 3.58
C VAL A 23 -2.68 1.39 3.10
N GLY A 24 -2.53 2.46 2.30
CA GLY A 24 -1.23 2.94 1.85
C GLY A 24 -0.32 3.35 3.00
N ASN A 25 -0.85 4.10 3.98
CA ASN A 25 -0.11 4.47 5.19
C ASN A 25 0.24 3.25 6.05
N ALA A 26 -0.70 2.33 6.27
CA ALA A 26 -0.46 1.12 7.06
C ALA A 26 0.65 0.25 6.46
N ILE A 27 0.74 0.13 5.13
CA ILE A 27 1.84 -0.57 4.45
C ILE A 27 3.18 0.16 4.64
N THR A 28 3.22 1.49 4.52
CA THR A 28 4.46 2.25 4.75
C THR A 28 4.93 2.21 6.21
N GLU A 29 4.00 2.20 7.16
CA GLU A 29 4.31 2.06 8.58
C GLU A 29 4.76 0.63 8.93
N LEU A 30 4.08 -0.39 8.40
CA LEU A 30 4.44 -1.80 8.60
C LEU A 30 5.82 -2.14 8.03
N LEU A 31 6.16 -1.57 6.86
CA LEU A 31 7.46 -1.77 6.22
C LEU A 31 8.54 -0.81 6.74
N GLY A 32 8.18 0.24 7.50
CA GLY A 32 9.10 1.26 7.98
C GLY A 32 9.69 2.14 6.87
N VAL A 33 9.00 2.29 5.73
CA VAL A 33 9.52 2.98 4.54
C VAL A 33 8.63 4.17 4.17
N VAL A 34 9.19 5.38 4.20
CA VAL A 34 8.53 6.58 3.66
C VAL A 34 8.97 6.78 2.22
N VAL A 35 8.02 6.71 1.28
CA VAL A 35 8.32 6.85 -0.16
C VAL A 35 8.02 8.26 -0.65
N LYS A 36 9.01 8.92 -1.25
CA LYS A 36 8.80 10.19 -1.96
C LYS A 36 8.14 9.89 -3.30
N ARG A 37 6.93 10.40 -3.54
CA ARG A 37 6.29 10.31 -4.85
C ARG A 37 6.98 11.25 -5.82
N VAL A 38 7.71 10.68 -6.78
CA VAL A 38 8.26 11.40 -7.94
C VAL A 38 7.50 10.90 -9.17
N PRO A 39 6.86 11.77 -9.95
CA PRO A 39 6.17 11.38 -11.17
C PRO A 39 7.20 11.14 -12.27
N ASP A 40 7.77 9.94 -12.29
CA ASP A 40 8.73 9.47 -13.30
C ASP A 40 8.30 8.08 -13.78
N ALA A 41 7.46 8.07 -14.82
CA ALA A 41 6.86 6.85 -15.35
C ALA A 41 7.90 5.92 -15.96
N GLU A 42 8.89 6.46 -16.68
CA GLU A 42 9.89 5.65 -17.38
C GLU A 42 10.88 5.00 -16.40
N ALA A 43 11.25 5.71 -15.32
CA ALA A 43 12.04 5.12 -14.25
C ALA A 43 11.23 4.07 -13.47
N TYR A 44 9.92 4.31 -13.26
CA TYR A 44 9.05 3.36 -12.59
C TYR A 44 8.88 2.07 -13.41
N GLU A 45 8.60 2.16 -14.71
CA GLU A 45 8.46 1.00 -15.60
C GLU A 45 9.72 0.11 -15.60
N LYS A 46 10.92 0.70 -15.51
CA LYS A 46 12.18 -0.05 -15.44
C LYS A 46 12.37 -0.75 -14.09
N ALA A 47 11.89 -0.15 -13.01
CA ALA A 47 12.04 -0.67 -11.65
C ALA A 47 10.89 -1.60 -11.22
N GLU A 48 9.74 -1.52 -11.89
CA GLU A 48 8.51 -2.23 -11.54
C GLU A 48 8.69 -3.75 -11.44
N PRO A 49 9.35 -4.45 -12.40
CA PRO A 49 9.49 -5.90 -12.32
C PRO A 49 10.25 -6.36 -11.06
N GLU A 50 11.39 -5.72 -10.76
CA GLU A 50 12.21 -6.06 -9.60
C GLU A 50 11.49 -5.70 -8.28
N LEU A 51 10.73 -4.60 -8.28
CA LEU A 51 9.93 -4.20 -7.12
C LEU A 51 8.81 -5.20 -6.85
N VAL A 52 8.09 -5.64 -7.89
CA VAL A 52 7.04 -6.65 -7.79
C VAL A 52 7.60 -7.97 -7.25
N GLU A 53 8.76 -8.41 -7.74
CA GLU A 53 9.42 -9.62 -7.21
C GLU A 53 9.72 -9.52 -5.72
N LYS A 54 10.28 -8.40 -5.26
CA LYS A 54 10.59 -8.16 -3.84
C LYS A 54 9.33 -8.14 -2.98
N LEU A 55 8.25 -7.51 -3.46
CA LEU A 55 6.98 -7.47 -2.74
C LEU A 55 6.33 -8.86 -2.63
N LEU A 56 6.36 -9.65 -3.71
CA LEU A 56 5.87 -11.03 -3.68
C LEU A 56 6.72 -11.92 -2.76
N GLU A 57 8.03 -11.66 -2.66
CA GLU A 57 8.89 -12.36 -1.71
C GLU A 57 8.54 -12.02 -0.25
N VAL A 58 8.36 -10.74 0.07
CA VAL A 58 7.93 -10.30 1.41
C VAL A 58 6.58 -10.93 1.74
N ARG A 59 5.63 -10.94 0.80
CA ARG A 59 4.34 -11.60 0.97
C ARG A 59 4.49 -13.08 1.35
N ARG A 60 5.30 -13.85 0.61
CA ARG A 60 5.55 -15.27 0.93
C ARG A 60 6.14 -15.44 2.33
N ARG A 61 7.05 -14.54 2.76
CA ARG A 61 7.64 -14.58 4.11
C ARG A 61 6.61 -14.30 5.19
N LEU A 62 5.67 -13.39 4.96
CA LEU A 62 4.57 -13.11 5.90
C LEU A 62 3.62 -14.29 6.04
N ILE A 63 3.27 -14.95 4.93
CA ILE A 63 2.44 -16.17 4.93
C ILE A 63 3.15 -17.29 5.69
N TRP A 64 4.44 -17.53 5.38
CA TRP A 64 5.22 -18.58 6.03
C TRP A 64 5.38 -18.35 7.54
N ALA A 65 5.44 -17.09 7.97
CA ALA A 65 5.52 -16.71 9.37
C ALA A 65 4.16 -16.70 10.09
N ASP A 66 3.06 -17.05 9.42
CA ASP A 66 1.69 -16.98 9.95
C ASP A 66 1.30 -15.55 10.40
N LEU A 67 1.86 -14.54 9.72
CA LEU A 67 1.60 -13.11 9.99
C LEU A 67 0.61 -12.49 8.99
N GLY A 68 0.10 -13.28 8.04
CA GLY A 68 -0.91 -12.83 7.10
C GLY A 68 -1.27 -13.89 6.06
N GLU A 69 -2.38 -13.66 5.34
CA GLU A 69 -2.87 -14.54 4.28
C GLU A 69 -2.68 -13.89 2.90
N GLY A 70 -2.39 -14.70 1.89
CA GLY A 70 -2.28 -14.25 0.52
C GLY A 70 -3.66 -13.95 -0.10
N ILE A 71 -3.81 -12.75 -0.66
CA ILE A 71 -5.02 -12.36 -1.40
C ILE A 71 -4.75 -12.55 -2.90
N ALA A 72 -5.53 -13.41 -3.54
CA ALA A 72 -5.47 -13.61 -4.99
C ALA A 72 -5.96 -12.37 -5.75
N THR A 73 -5.33 -12.08 -6.88
CA THR A 73 -5.73 -11.04 -7.83
C THR A 73 -5.73 -11.62 -9.25
N PRO A 74 -6.22 -10.87 -10.26
CA PRO A 74 -6.15 -11.31 -11.65
C PRO A 74 -4.73 -11.60 -12.16
N HIS A 75 -3.69 -11.10 -11.48
CA HIS A 75 -2.30 -11.19 -11.91
C HIS A 75 -1.46 -12.17 -11.06
N TRP A 76 -1.90 -12.50 -9.84
CA TRP A 76 -1.18 -13.40 -8.92
C TRP A 76 -2.12 -14.21 -8.04
N GLY A 77 -1.77 -15.48 -7.81
CA GLY A 77 -2.51 -16.40 -6.96
C GLY A 77 -2.42 -16.05 -5.46
N ALA A 78 -3.09 -16.86 -4.63
CA ALA A 78 -3.10 -16.73 -3.17
C ALA A 78 -1.84 -17.31 -2.50
N GLU A 79 -0.96 -17.99 -3.27
CA GLU A 79 0.32 -18.52 -2.77
C GLU A 79 1.36 -17.48 -2.32
#